data_AF-A0A914W4U1-F1
#
_entry.id   AF-A0A914W4U1-F1
#
_cell.length_a   1.000
_cell.length_b   1.000
_cell.length_c   1.000
_cell.angle_alpha   90.00
_cell.angle_beta   90.00
_cell.angle_gamma   90.00
#
_symmetry.space_group_name_H-M   'P 1'
#
loop_
_entity.id
_entity.type
_entity.pdbx_description
1 polymer ?
#
loop_
_entity_poly.entity_id
_entity_poly.type
_entity_poly.pdbx_seq_one_letter_code
_entity_poly.pdbx_strand_id
1 'polypeptide(L)'
;MCFINGLLFVTILIEKSLRKRKEMIVMSGMALADFILGSGAFLLGTYRVCVSVTGHENESATNWECARLPPIILINMGLQMTAVMNLVVSIDRLTSVKWPVKYQSFSAKYIKRLIAPVWLFFAASLSAMLLSSYINDPPATQTLMCLGGPFKLWYSRFQFLFIIAVEYVSVIIYIQVFVLYKKLLGNF
;
A
#
# COMPACT_ATOMS: atom_id res chain seq x y z
N MET A 1 -1.06 -12.24 10.32
CA MET A 1 -0.25 -11.20 9.64
C MET A 1 -0.59 -9.80 10.14
N CYS A 2 -1.86 -9.36 10.07
CA CYS A 2 -2.30 -8.05 10.57
C CYS A 2 -1.81 -7.74 12.01
N PHE A 3 -2.10 -8.61 13.00
CA PHE A 3 -1.69 -8.37 14.39
C PHE A 3 -0.19 -8.11 14.59
N ILE A 4 0.67 -8.90 13.95
CA ILE A 4 2.13 -8.78 14.09
C ILE A 4 2.61 -7.46 13.50
N ASN A 5 2.12 -7.10 12.31
CA ASN A 5 2.48 -5.86 11.63
C ASN A 5 1.96 -4.62 12.38
N GLY A 6 0.76 -4.73 12.98
CA GLY A 6 0.22 -3.69 13.87
C GLY A 6 1.08 -3.50 15.12
N LEU A 7 1.48 -4.59 15.78
CA LEU A 7 2.36 -4.54 16.95
C LEU A 7 3.74 -3.94 16.60
N LEU A 8 4.33 -4.34 15.48
CA LEU A 8 5.60 -3.79 15.00
C LEU A 8 5.49 -2.28 14.76
N PHE A 9 4.44 -1.84 14.07
CA PHE A 9 4.17 -0.43 13.81
C PHE A 9 4.05 0.38 15.10
N VAL A 10 3.22 -0.09 16.04
CA VAL A 10 3.01 0.57 17.35
C VAL A 10 4.31 0.62 18.15
N THR A 11 5.09 -0.47 18.18
CA THR A 11 6.38 -0.53 18.88
C THR A 11 7.35 0.54 18.35
N ILE A 12 7.46 0.66 17.02
CA ILE A 12 8.32 1.69 16.40
C ILE A 12 7.82 3.09 16.72
N LEU A 13 6.50 3.32 16.78
CA LEU A 13 5.95 4.64 17.10
C LEU A 13 6.19 5.06 18.56
N ILE A 14 6.08 4.12 19.50
CA ILE A 14 6.28 4.38 20.92
C ILE A 14 7.76 4.68 21.18
N GLU A 15 8.65 3.83 20.68
CA GLU A 15 10.07 3.88 21.01
C GLU A 15 10.80 5.03 20.27
N LYS A 16 11.20 6.06 21.03
CA LYS A 16 11.87 7.26 20.48
C LYS A 16 13.23 6.93 19.86
N SER A 17 13.95 5.94 20.40
CA SER A 17 15.27 5.56 19.86
C SER A 17 15.16 4.92 18.47
N LEU A 18 14.11 4.13 18.23
CA LEU A 18 13.85 3.51 16.92
C LEU A 18 13.46 4.56 15.88
N ARG A 19 12.63 5.55 16.22
CA ARG A 19 12.22 6.63 15.30
C ARG A 19 13.36 7.52 14.82
N LYS A 20 14.51 7.52 15.49
CA LYS A 20 15.69 8.25 15.02
C LYS A 20 16.40 7.53 13.87
N ARG A 21 16.19 6.22 13.72
CA ARG A 21 16.80 5.39 12.68
C ARG A 21 15.93 5.43 11.43
N LYS A 22 16.49 5.94 10.32
CA LYS A 22 15.82 6.03 9.00
C LYS A 22 15.23 4.70 8.52
N GLU A 23 15.96 3.61 8.71
CA GLU A 23 15.54 2.27 8.31
C GLU A 23 14.26 1.83 9.05
N MET A 24 14.17 2.14 10.34
CA MET A 24 12.99 1.81 11.15
C MET A 24 11.77 2.61 10.72
N ILE A 25 11.95 3.85 10.26
CA ILE A 25 10.83 4.65 9.70
C ILE A 25 10.32 4.00 8.42
N VAL A 26 11.21 3.58 7.51
CA VAL A 26 10.81 2.91 6.27
C VAL A 26 10.11 1.59 6.58
N MET A 27 10.67 0.77 7.49
CA MET A 27 10.04 -0.48 7.95
C MET A 27 8.68 -0.24 8.58
N SER A 28 8.50 0.83 9.35
CA SER A 28 7.20 1.17 9.94
C SER A 28 6.14 1.49 8.88
N GLY A 29 6.53 2.15 7.78
CA GLY A 29 5.60 2.42 6.68
C GLY A 29 5.16 1.14 5.96
N MET A 30 6.07 0.19 5.77
CA MET A 30 5.75 -1.12 5.20
C MET A 30 4.85 -1.95 6.13
N ALA A 31 5.18 -2.00 7.43
CA ALA A 31 4.35 -2.66 8.43
C ALA A 31 2.93 -2.06 8.48
N LEU A 32 2.82 -0.73 8.37
CA LEU A 32 1.53 -0.06 8.29
C LEU A 32 0.74 -0.46 7.03
N ALA A 33 1.39 -0.51 5.87
CA ALA A 33 0.75 -0.92 4.62
C ALA A 33 0.17 -2.35 4.72
N ASP A 34 0.97 -3.28 5.21
CA ASP A 34 0.54 -4.67 5.39
C ASP A 34 -0.53 -4.83 6.48
N PHE A 35 -0.48 -4.01 7.53
CA PHE A 35 -1.53 -3.96 8.55
C PHE A 35 -2.86 -3.50 7.94
N ILE A 36 -2.86 -2.44 7.13
CA ILE A 36 -4.04 -1.91 6.44
C ILE A 36 -4.61 -2.96 5.48
N LEU A 37 -3.76 -3.56 4.64
CA LEU A 37 -4.16 -4.60 3.69
C LEU A 37 -4.75 -5.82 4.40
N GLY A 38 -4.05 -6.32 5.42
CA GLY A 38 -4.49 -7.47 6.20
C GLY A 38 -5.80 -7.21 6.96
N SER A 39 -5.98 -6.00 7.51
CA SER A 39 -7.22 -5.60 8.17
C SER A 39 -8.38 -5.52 7.19
N GLY A 40 -8.16 -4.93 6.02
CA GLY A 40 -9.17 -4.86 4.96
C GLY A 40 -9.61 -6.25 4.49
N ALA A 41 -8.65 -7.16 4.26
CA ALA A 41 -8.96 -8.54 3.86
C ALA A 41 -9.73 -9.31 4.95
N PHE A 42 -9.34 -9.16 6.22
CA PHE A 42 -10.03 -9.80 7.34
C PHE A 42 -11.46 -9.29 7.50
N LEU A 43 -11.66 -7.96 7.43
CA LEU A 43 -12.98 -7.34 7.50
C LEU A 43 -13.85 -7.73 6.30
N LEU A 44 -13.29 -7.83 5.10
CA LEU A 44 -14.02 -8.24 3.91
C LEU A 44 -14.50 -9.69 4.03
N GLY A 45 -13.64 -10.59 4.52
CA GLY A 45 -14.00 -11.98 4.77
C GLY A 45 -15.13 -12.09 5.80
N THR A 46 -15.01 -11.36 6.91
CA THR A 46 -16.04 -11.31 7.96
C THR A 46 -17.38 -10.79 7.42
N TYR A 47 -17.35 -9.70 6.65
CA TYR A 47 -18.54 -9.13 6.01
C TYR A 47 -19.22 -10.14 5.09
N ARG A 48 -18.46 -10.83 4.23
CA ARG A 48 -19.01 -11.83 3.29
C ARG A 48 -19.59 -13.05 4.00
N VAL A 49 -18.95 -13.52 5.07
CA VAL A 49 -19.50 -14.60 5.91
C VAL A 49 -20.82 -14.17 6.54
N CYS A 50 -20.90 -12.94 7.07
CA CYS A 50 -22.14 -12.40 7.63
C CYS A 50 -23.27 -12.38 6.60
N VAL A 51 -23.03 -11.82 5.41
CA VAL A 51 -24.01 -11.76 4.31
C VAL A 51 -24.51 -13.16 3.93
N SER A 52 -23.60 -14.14 3.82
CA SER A 52 -23.96 -15.52 3.47
C SER A 52 -24.78 -16.20 4.58
N VAL A 53 -24.41 -16.03 5.86
CA VAL A 53 -25.17 -16.59 6.98
C VAL A 53 -26.57 -15.98 7.09
N THR A 54 -26.72 -14.69 6.74
CA THR A 54 -28.03 -14.01 6.73
C THR A 54 -28.89 -14.33 5.50
N GLY A 55 -28.34 -15.01 4.48
CA GLY A 55 -29.06 -15.34 3.25
C GLY A 55 -29.27 -14.17 2.28
N HIS A 56 -28.59 -13.04 2.47
CA HIS A 56 -28.69 -11.84 1.62
C HIS A 56 -27.70 -11.85 0.44
N GLU A 57 -27.22 -13.02 0.04
CA GLU A 57 -26.21 -13.18 -1.03
C GLU A 57 -26.69 -12.82 -2.43
N ASN A 58 -28.00 -12.96 -2.68
CA ASN A 58 -28.64 -12.63 -3.95
C ASN A 58 -29.15 -11.19 -4.01
N GLU A 59 -29.03 -10.43 -2.92
CA GLU A 59 -29.39 -9.03 -2.93
C GLU A 59 -28.40 -8.24 -3.78
N SER A 60 -28.93 -7.27 -4.51
CA SER A 60 -28.13 -6.40 -5.35
C SER A 60 -27.74 -5.14 -4.58
N ALA A 61 -26.51 -4.70 -4.79
CA ALA A 61 -25.95 -3.47 -4.26
C ALA A 61 -25.44 -2.60 -5.41
N THR A 62 -25.46 -1.28 -5.20
CA THR A 62 -24.87 -0.35 -6.16
C THR A 62 -23.34 -0.33 -6.03
N ASN A 63 -22.64 0.18 -7.05
CA ASN A 63 -21.18 0.24 -6.97
C ASN A 63 -20.76 1.23 -5.87
N TRP A 64 -21.50 2.32 -5.69
CA TRP A 64 -21.25 3.25 -4.60
C TRP A 64 -21.37 2.60 -3.22
N GLU A 65 -22.39 1.76 -3.00
CA GLU A 65 -22.58 1.04 -1.74
C GLU A 65 -21.42 0.11 -1.43
N CYS A 66 -20.93 -0.62 -2.43
CA CYS A 66 -19.76 -1.47 -2.29
C CYS A 66 -18.46 -0.67 -2.13
N ALA A 67 -18.28 0.44 -2.85
CA ALA A 67 -17.06 1.25 -2.83
C ALA A 67 -16.82 1.94 -1.49
N ARG A 68 -17.90 2.34 -0.80
CA ARG A 68 -17.81 2.97 0.53
C ARG A 68 -17.61 1.98 1.67
N LEU A 69 -17.64 0.66 1.40
CA LEU A 69 -17.39 -0.33 2.44
C LEU A 69 -15.97 -0.16 2.98
N PRO A 70 -15.80 0.03 4.30
CA PRO A 70 -14.48 0.12 4.92
C PRO A 70 -13.49 -0.98 4.50
N PRO A 71 -13.86 -2.29 4.42
CA PRO A 71 -12.93 -3.31 3.96
C PRO A 71 -12.42 -3.09 2.53
N ILE A 72 -13.27 -2.62 1.63
CA ILE A 72 -12.90 -2.36 0.23
C ILE A 72 -11.93 -1.17 0.16
N ILE A 73 -12.20 -0.09 0.89
CA ILE A 73 -11.30 1.07 0.97
C ILE A 73 -9.93 0.62 1.49
N LEU A 74 -9.91 -0.14 2.60
CA LEU A 74 -8.66 -0.61 3.22
C LEU A 74 -7.85 -1.52 2.29
N ILE A 75 -8.47 -2.46 1.57
CA ILE A 75 -7.76 -3.33 0.62
C ILE A 75 -7.12 -2.51 -0.50
N ASN A 76 -7.87 -1.56 -1.08
CA ASN A 76 -7.35 -0.75 -2.19
C ASN A 76 -6.22 0.16 -1.73
N MET A 77 -6.37 0.78 -0.56
CA MET A 77 -5.31 1.58 0.04
C MET A 77 -4.10 0.71 0.37
N GLY A 78 -4.30 -0.44 1.01
CA GLY A 78 -3.25 -1.38 1.39
C GLY A 78 -2.42 -1.85 0.20
N LEU A 79 -3.06 -2.27 -0.89
CA LEU A 79 -2.37 -2.72 -2.10
C LEU A 79 -1.46 -1.64 -2.71
N GLN A 80 -1.97 -0.42 -2.86
CA GLN A 80 -1.18 0.68 -3.40
C GLN A 80 -0.07 1.11 -2.41
N MET A 81 -0.36 1.09 -1.11
CA MET A 81 0.61 1.35 -0.05
C MET A 81 1.77 0.38 -0.07
N THR A 82 1.50 -0.92 -0.16
CA THR A 82 2.55 -1.94 -0.22
C THR A 82 3.43 -1.72 -1.45
N ALA A 83 2.85 -1.50 -2.64
CA ALA A 83 3.63 -1.29 -3.87
C ALA A 83 4.56 -0.07 -3.78
N VAL A 84 4.04 1.07 -3.33
CA VAL A 84 4.85 2.29 -3.22
C VAL A 84 5.88 2.18 -2.09
N MET A 85 5.57 1.52 -0.98
CA MET A 85 6.53 1.29 0.10
C MET A 85 7.67 0.34 -0.32
N ASN A 86 7.39 -0.65 -1.17
CA ASN A 86 8.43 -1.48 -1.79
C ASN A 86 9.39 -0.63 -2.62
N LEU A 87 8.87 0.28 -3.44
CA LEU A 87 9.70 1.22 -4.20
C LEU A 87 10.53 2.13 -3.29
N VAL A 88 9.94 2.66 -2.20
CA VAL A 88 10.65 3.48 -1.21
C VAL A 88 11.80 2.71 -0.57
N VAL A 89 11.59 1.44 -0.21
CA VAL A 89 12.67 0.55 0.30
C VAL A 89 13.77 0.39 -0.73
N SER A 90 13.43 0.09 -1.98
CA SER A 90 14.41 -0.07 -3.07
C SER A 90 15.23 1.20 -3.29
N ILE A 91 14.61 2.38 -3.27
CA ILE A 91 15.28 3.69 -3.38
C ILE A 91 16.20 3.94 -2.18
N ASP A 92 15.74 3.66 -0.96
CA ASP A 92 16.54 3.82 0.26
C ASP A 92 17.81 2.96 0.20
N ARG A 93 17.68 1.69 -0.21
CA ARG A 93 18.81 0.77 -0.38
C ARG A 93 19.76 1.17 -1.51
N LEU A 94 19.23 1.64 -2.64
CA LEU A 94 20.07 2.18 -3.71
C LEU A 94 20.86 3.40 -3.23
N THR A 95 20.21 4.30 -2.50
CA THR A 95 20.86 5.50 -1.97
C THR A 95 21.96 5.13 -0.96
N SER A 96 21.72 4.12 -0.11
CA SER A 96 22.70 3.66 0.88
C SER A 96 23.94 3.06 0.23
N VAL A 97 23.76 2.27 -0.84
CA VAL A 97 24.89 1.62 -1.53
C VAL A 97 25.64 2.58 -2.44
N LYS A 98 24.92 3.46 -3.16
CA LYS A 98 25.53 4.37 -4.14
C LYS A 98 26.27 5.54 -3.49
N TRP A 99 25.80 6.04 -2.36
CA TRP A 99 26.40 7.19 -1.67
C TRP A 99 26.51 6.99 -0.15
N PRO A 100 27.31 6.03 0.34
CA PRO A 100 27.34 5.66 1.75
C PRO A 100 27.68 6.83 2.69
N VAL A 101 28.67 7.65 2.32
CA VAL A 101 29.12 8.81 3.13
C VAL A 101 28.03 9.88 3.24
N LYS A 102 27.37 10.23 2.12
CA LYS A 102 26.25 11.19 2.14
C LYS A 102 25.03 10.61 2.83
N TYR A 103 24.76 9.33 2.62
CA TYR A 103 23.64 8.65 3.26
C TYR A 103 23.78 8.65 4.79
N GLN A 104 25.00 8.54 5.33
CA GLN A 104 25.25 8.63 6.78
C GLN A 104 24.90 10.02 7.35
N SER A 105 25.10 11.11 6.59
CA SER A 105 24.73 12.46 7.01
C SER A 105 23.25 12.79 6.80
N PHE A 106 22.49 11.96 6.08
CA PHE A 106 21.06 12.17 5.91
C PHE A 106 20.30 11.95 7.22
N SER A 107 19.55 12.98 7.62
CA SER A 107 18.63 12.93 8.75
C SER A 107 17.34 12.18 8.41
N ALA A 108 16.58 11.75 9.42
CA ALA A 108 15.21 11.25 9.29
C ALA A 108 14.27 12.16 8.47
N LYS A 109 14.60 13.47 8.36
CA LYS A 109 13.89 14.41 7.48
C LYS A 109 13.89 13.99 6.00
N TYR A 110 14.95 13.32 5.52
CA TYR A 110 15.03 12.80 4.15
C TYR A 110 13.93 11.77 3.88
N ILE A 111 13.77 10.78 4.76
CA ILE A 111 12.73 9.75 4.64
C ILE A 111 11.33 10.37 4.68
N LYS A 112 11.10 11.36 5.56
CA LYS A 112 9.82 12.07 5.60
C LYS A 112 9.49 12.77 4.28
N ARG A 113 10.49 13.38 3.63
CA ARG A 113 10.32 14.00 2.29
C ARG A 113 10.08 12.96 1.21
N LEU A 114 10.69 11.77 1.31
CA LEU A 114 10.48 10.66 0.39
C LEU A 114 9.07 10.07 0.52
N ILE A 115 8.54 9.98 1.74
CA ILE A 115 7.20 9.44 2.04
C ILE A 115 6.08 10.48 1.86
N ALA A 116 6.37 11.79 1.96
CA ALA A 116 5.36 12.84 1.76
C ALA A 116 4.58 12.76 0.42
N PRO A 117 5.22 12.63 -0.76
CA PRO A 117 4.49 12.52 -2.03
C PRO A 117 3.66 11.25 -2.12
N VAL A 118 4.05 10.19 -1.40
CA VAL A 118 3.33 8.92 -1.31
C VAL A 118 1.97 9.14 -0.64
N TRP A 119 1.91 9.89 0.47
CA TRP A 119 0.64 10.26 1.12
C TRP A 119 -0.26 11.14 0.25
N LEU A 120 0.33 12.09 -0.50
CA LEU A 120 -0.43 12.93 -1.43
C LEU A 120 -1.03 12.09 -2.56
N PHE A 121 -0.24 11.17 -3.13
CA PHE A 121 -0.73 10.22 -4.13
C PHE A 121 -1.87 9.37 -3.58
N PHE A 122 -1.78 8.89 -2.33
CA PHE A 122 -2.87 8.14 -1.71
C PHE A 122 -4.16 8.94 -1.56
N ALA A 123 -4.07 10.17 -1.06
CA ALA A 123 -5.24 11.04 -0.93
C ALA A 123 -5.91 11.28 -2.30
N ALA A 124 -5.12 11.51 -3.33
CA ALA A 124 -5.61 11.68 -4.70
C ALA A 124 -6.24 10.39 -5.24
N SER A 125 -5.58 9.23 -5.05
CA SER A 125 -6.07 7.93 -5.51
C SER A 125 -7.37 7.51 -4.84
N LEU A 126 -7.49 7.74 -3.53
CA LEU A 126 -8.72 7.50 -2.77
C LEU A 126 -9.85 8.41 -3.27
N SER A 127 -9.56 9.69 -3.53
CA SER A 127 -10.54 10.62 -4.06
C SER A 127 -11.01 10.20 -5.46
N ALA A 128 -10.08 9.78 -6.32
CA ALA A 128 -10.39 9.26 -7.65
C ALA A 128 -11.23 7.96 -7.58
N MET A 129 -10.93 7.08 -6.63
CA MET A 129 -11.68 5.85 -6.37
C MET A 129 -13.15 6.14 -6.03
N LEU A 130 -13.37 6.98 -5.02
CA LEU A 130 -14.71 7.36 -4.57
C LEU A 130 -15.48 8.09 -5.67
N LEU A 131 -14.82 9.04 -6.35
CA LEU A 131 -15.42 9.76 -7.47
C LEU A 131 -15.79 8.83 -8.63
N SER A 132 -14.93 7.86 -8.95
CA SER A 132 -15.19 6.89 -10.03
C SER A 132 -16.42 6.02 -9.76
N SER A 133 -16.68 5.74 -8.48
CA SER A 133 -17.80 4.90 -8.02
C SER A 133 -19.10 5.70 -7.90
N TYR A 134 -18.99 7.00 -7.64
CA TYR A 134 -20.13 7.91 -7.52
C TYR A 134 -20.69 8.37 -8.88
N ILE A 135 -19.81 8.72 -9.82
CA ILE A 135 -20.25 9.27 -11.11
C ILE A 135 -20.96 8.18 -11.93
N ASN A 136 -22.19 8.44 -12.39
CA ASN A 136 -22.96 7.55 -13.26
C ASN A 136 -23.04 6.12 -12.71
N ASP A 137 -23.35 5.97 -11.42
CA ASP A 137 -23.55 4.65 -10.82
C ASP A 137 -24.79 4.00 -11.46
N PRO A 138 -24.64 2.93 -12.26
CA PRO A 138 -25.80 2.23 -12.80
C PRO A 138 -26.62 1.61 -11.66
N PRO A 139 -27.93 1.44 -11.85
CA PRO A 139 -28.78 0.79 -10.86
C PRO A 139 -28.26 -0.61 -10.54
N ALA A 140 -28.23 -0.94 -9.24
CA ALA A 140 -27.71 -2.16 -8.60
C ALA A 140 -27.26 -3.30 -9.55
N THR A 141 -25.99 -3.27 -9.95
CA THR A 141 -25.40 -4.24 -10.90
C THR A 141 -24.57 -5.34 -10.24
N GLN A 142 -24.31 -5.26 -8.93
CA GLN A 142 -23.44 -6.21 -8.22
C GLN A 142 -24.18 -6.91 -7.09
N THR A 143 -23.74 -8.12 -6.74
CA THR A 143 -24.22 -8.78 -5.54
C THR A 143 -23.72 -8.08 -4.28
N LEU A 144 -24.45 -8.18 -3.17
CA LEU A 144 -24.09 -7.61 -1.86
C LEU A 144 -22.72 -8.12 -1.34
N MET A 145 -22.20 -9.21 -1.91
CA MET A 145 -20.85 -9.73 -1.66
C MET A 145 -19.72 -8.86 -2.26
N CYS A 146 -20.07 -7.92 -3.16
CA CYS A 146 -19.14 -7.00 -3.83
C CYS A 146 -17.93 -7.72 -4.45
N LEU A 147 -18.19 -8.78 -5.23
CA LEU A 147 -17.14 -9.60 -5.87
C LEU A 147 -16.58 -8.97 -7.15
N GLY A 148 -17.38 -8.20 -7.88
CA GLY A 148 -17.03 -7.65 -9.20
C GLY A 148 -16.05 -6.47 -9.18
N GLY A 149 -15.68 -6.00 -7.99
CA GLY A 149 -14.94 -4.76 -7.81
C GLY A 149 -15.86 -3.55 -8.06
N PRO A 150 -16.05 -2.66 -7.09
CA PRO A 150 -17.02 -1.57 -7.22
C PRO A 150 -16.52 -0.39 -8.07
N PHE A 151 -15.41 -0.56 -8.78
CA PHE A 151 -14.77 0.52 -9.51
C PHE A 151 -15.00 0.38 -11.00
N LYS A 152 -15.08 1.53 -11.66
CA LYS A 152 -15.09 1.55 -13.12
C LYS A 152 -13.84 0.91 -13.69
N LEU A 153 -14.01 0.30 -14.86
CA LEU A 153 -12.95 -0.41 -15.58
C LEU A 153 -11.68 0.44 -15.77
N TRP A 154 -11.83 1.74 -16.04
CA TRP A 154 -10.69 2.64 -16.21
C TRP A 154 -9.85 2.79 -14.93
N TYR A 155 -10.49 2.91 -13.76
CA TYR A 155 -9.80 3.07 -12.47
C TYR A 155 -9.11 1.77 -12.09
N SER A 156 -9.80 0.64 -12.23
CA SER A 156 -9.23 -0.69 -11.97
C SER A 156 -8.00 -0.95 -12.86
N ARG A 157 -8.07 -0.63 -14.16
CA ARG A 157 -6.92 -0.72 -15.09
C ARG A 157 -5.78 0.22 -14.68
N PHE A 158 -6.09 1.47 -14.36
CA PHE A 158 -5.09 2.44 -13.91
C PHE A 158 -4.36 1.93 -12.66
N GLN A 159 -5.10 1.50 -11.64
CA GLN A 159 -4.53 0.98 -10.40
C GLN A 159 -3.66 -0.26 -10.64
N PHE A 160 -4.12 -1.19 -11.47
CA PHE A 160 -3.37 -2.39 -11.82
C PHE A 160 -2.07 -2.06 -12.56
N LEU A 161 -2.14 -1.23 -13.60
CA LEU A 161 -0.96 -0.79 -14.36
C LEU A 161 0.01 0.00 -13.49
N PHE A 162 -0.50 0.84 -12.59
CA PHE A 162 0.30 1.59 -11.64
C PHE A 162 1.08 0.65 -10.70
N ILE A 163 0.41 -0.33 -10.09
CA ILE A 163 1.05 -1.31 -9.20
C ILE A 163 2.15 -2.07 -9.96
N ILE A 164 1.85 -2.57 -11.16
CA ILE A 164 2.84 -3.28 -11.99
C ILE A 164 4.03 -2.38 -12.32
N ALA A 165 3.78 -1.14 -12.76
CA ALA A 165 4.84 -0.22 -13.12
C ALA A 165 5.75 0.10 -11.92
N VAL A 166 5.17 0.36 -10.75
CA VAL A 166 5.91 0.65 -9.51
C VAL A 166 6.74 -0.55 -9.07
N GLU A 167 6.17 -1.75 -9.06
CA GLU A 167 6.88 -2.97 -8.70
C GLU A 167 7.99 -3.30 -9.69
N TYR A 168 7.74 -3.13 -10.99
CA TYR A 168 8.75 -3.34 -12.02
C TYR A 168 9.95 -2.38 -11.85
N VAL A 169 9.69 -1.10 -11.57
CA VAL A 169 10.73 -0.12 -11.25
C VAL A 169 11.48 -0.51 -9.96
N SER A 170 10.77 -1.00 -8.94
CA SER A 170 11.38 -1.49 -7.70
C SER A 170 12.38 -2.62 -7.97
N VAL A 171 12.01 -3.60 -8.80
CA VAL A 171 12.88 -4.72 -9.20
C VAL A 171 14.11 -4.23 -9.96
N ILE A 172 13.94 -3.31 -10.92
CA ILE A 172 15.08 -2.73 -11.67
C ILE A 172 16.08 -2.07 -10.71
N ILE A 173 15.57 -1.27 -9.75
CA ILE A 173 16.41 -0.62 -8.74
C ILE A 173 17.13 -1.68 -7.89
N TYR A 174 16.44 -2.75 -7.49
CA TYR A 174 17.04 -3.80 -6.68
C TYR A 174 18.15 -4.56 -7.41
N ILE A 175 17.99 -4.80 -8.72
CA ILE A 175 19.06 -5.37 -9.57
C ILE A 175 20.28 -4.43 -9.58
N GLN A 176 20.08 -3.11 -9.69
CA GLN A 176 21.17 -2.14 -9.63
C GLN A 176 21.88 -2.17 -8.28
N VAL A 177 21.13 -2.26 -7.17
CA VAL A 177 21.67 -2.42 -5.82
C VAL A 177 22.58 -3.64 -5.75
N PHE A 178 22.11 -4.79 -6.23
CA PHE A 178 22.86 -6.05 -6.20
C PHE A 178 24.16 -5.96 -7.02
N VAL A 179 24.10 -5.40 -8.23
CA VAL A 179 25.28 -5.22 -9.08
C VAL A 179 26.31 -4.29 -8.42
N LEU A 180 25.88 -3.18 -7.84
CA LEU A 180 26.77 -2.26 -7.13
C LEU A 180 27.39 -2.91 -5.89
N TYR A 181 26.59 -3.66 -5.13
CA TYR A 181 27.06 -4.36 -3.94
C TYR A 181 28.13 -5.41 -4.29
N LYS A 182 27.92 -6.20 -5.36
CA LYS A 182 28.92 -7.17 -5.83
C LYS A 182 30.23 -6.50 -6.26
N LYS A 183 30.16 -5.35 -6.94
CA LYS A 183 31.36 -4.58 -7.31
C LYS A 183 32.14 -4.06 -6.10
N LEU A 184 31.44 -3.67 -5.03
CA LEU A 184 32.08 -3.22 -3.79
C LEU A 184 32.78 -4.37 -3.06
N LEU A 185 32.19 -5.56 -3.04
CA LEU A 185 32.80 -6.73 -2.40
C LEU A 185 33.94 -7.36 -3.20
N GLY A 186 33.85 -7.38 -4.54
CA GLY A 186 34.87 -7.98 -5.41
C GLY A 186 36.13 -7.12 -5.61
N ASN A 187 36.15 -5.89 -5.08
CA ASN A 187 37.30 -4.99 -5.11
C ASN A 187 38.07 -4.96 -3.77
N PHE A 188 37.79 -5.91 -2.87
CA PHE A 188 38.60 -6.25 -1.70
C PHE A 188 39.24 -7.61 -1.91
#